data_AF-A0AAD4D2A9-F1
#
_entry.id   AF-A0AAD4D2A9-F1
#
_cell.length_a   1.000
_cell.length_b   1.000
_cell.length_c   1.000
_cell.angle_alpha   90.00
_cell.angle_beta   90.00
_cell.angle_gamma   90.00
#
_symmetry.space_group_name_H-M   'P 1'
#
loop_
_entity.id
_entity.type
_entity.pdbx_description
1 polymer ?
#
loop_
_entity_poly.entity_id
_entity_poly.type
_entity_poly.pdbx_seq_one_letter_code
_entity_poly.pdbx_strand_id
1 'polypeptide(L)'
;MMRTRFRVSAEEMAFVQGKDFWNSCPTDRMHPTALQNCNSRWELAWYFHQMAMYRETVWTLAAPILDQLESLTAPLSDIHRYIQVIARLGRLETLVFILDEVLVYESYGGKYCAASKKRQDEAMLALIHFVEEHTRLFKGVLKTVNCSERVVFPPIHQGWPSDVRKHIYRLLPPMYQPNILAMDNWMRLMIHPTRTDFGHVHEIYAKGDHWNDAIRDYPHFLQRCRTLKRLDVSPVGKGGFEWALQEKRLASLGGSNILVPLEQVTLRDYNSFTDEVNDIAVAFSDTLQSIIVRVTSEVEGPSPTIGIGQGWMNMPALTYLKLEARRYQLLVDPMLFAHCPNLTQVTLTDSTTIYRCQDIVSTLPGHLERITDLKLEGWPALTFHPETLRSASNLRVLRICANTP
;
A
#
# COMPACT_ATOMS: atom_id res chain seq x y z
N MET A 1 7.91 22.25 -20.51
CA MET A 1 9.13 21.61 -19.95
C MET A 1 9.60 20.36 -20.73
N MET A 2 8.80 19.75 -21.63
CA MET A 2 9.23 18.56 -22.40
C MET A 2 10.19 18.85 -23.57
N ARG A 3 10.14 20.05 -24.18
CA ARG A 3 10.99 20.40 -25.34
C ARG A 3 12.49 20.29 -25.11
N THR A 4 12.96 20.34 -23.87
CA THR A 4 14.40 20.29 -23.55
C THR A 4 14.94 18.88 -23.29
N ARG A 5 14.11 17.82 -23.24
CA ARG A 5 14.56 16.47 -22.86
C ARG A 5 14.77 15.48 -24.02
N PHE A 6 14.20 15.72 -25.19
CA PHE A 6 14.34 14.79 -26.33
C PHE A 6 14.76 15.54 -27.59
N ARG A 7 15.90 15.17 -28.18
CA ARG A 7 16.31 15.64 -29.51
C ARG A 7 15.50 14.89 -30.55
N VAL A 8 14.41 15.49 -31.02
CA VAL A 8 13.59 14.96 -32.12
C VAL A 8 14.23 15.38 -33.44
N SER A 9 14.33 14.46 -34.40
CA SER A 9 14.88 14.80 -35.73
C SER A 9 13.93 15.71 -36.50
N ALA A 10 14.45 16.48 -37.47
CA ALA A 10 13.61 17.33 -38.33
C ALA A 10 12.60 16.50 -39.14
N GLU A 11 12.99 15.29 -39.56
CA GLU A 11 12.14 14.35 -40.30
C GLU A 11 11.00 13.82 -39.43
N GLU A 12 11.29 13.40 -38.19
CA GLU A 12 10.29 12.95 -37.24
C GLU A 12 9.32 14.08 -36.87
N MET A 13 9.82 15.32 -36.72
CA MET A 13 8.96 16.49 -36.55
C MET A 13 8.05 16.73 -37.76
N ALA A 14 8.57 16.62 -38.97
CA ALA A 14 7.78 16.77 -40.19
C ALA A 14 6.70 15.68 -40.29
N PHE A 15 7.04 14.44 -39.93
CA PHE A 15 6.11 13.31 -39.92
C PHE A 15 4.94 13.53 -38.96
N VAL A 16 5.19 13.82 -37.68
CA VAL A 16 4.11 13.98 -36.68
C VAL A 16 3.28 15.26 -36.87
N GLN A 17 3.78 16.22 -37.66
CA GLN A 17 3.01 17.39 -38.10
C GLN A 17 2.22 17.13 -39.39
N GLY A 18 2.58 16.09 -40.14
CA GLY A 18 1.95 15.72 -41.40
C GLY A 18 0.49 15.29 -41.25
N LYS A 19 -0.31 15.52 -42.30
CA LYS A 19 -1.74 15.15 -42.32
C LYS A 19 -1.94 13.64 -42.14
N ASP A 20 -1.06 12.82 -42.70
CA ASP A 20 -1.15 11.37 -42.66
C ASP A 20 -1.05 10.81 -41.24
N PHE A 21 -0.13 11.37 -40.45
CA PHE A 21 -0.03 11.04 -39.03
C PHE A 21 -1.35 11.32 -38.31
N TRP A 22 -1.93 12.51 -38.48
CA TRP A 22 -3.19 12.87 -37.82
C TRP A 22 -4.40 12.08 -38.32
N ASN A 23 -4.42 11.66 -39.58
CA ASN A 23 -5.45 10.79 -40.13
C ASN A 23 -5.38 9.38 -39.51
N SER A 24 -4.18 8.92 -39.14
CA SER A 24 -3.98 7.63 -38.46
C SER A 24 -4.19 7.70 -36.94
N CYS A 25 -4.09 8.90 -36.36
CA CYS A 25 -4.28 9.10 -34.94
C CYS A 25 -5.77 8.99 -34.57
N PRO A 26 -6.10 8.28 -33.48
CA PRO A 26 -7.47 8.15 -33.00
C PRO A 26 -7.94 9.45 -32.29
N THR A 27 -7.89 10.58 -33.00
CA THR A 27 -8.23 11.90 -32.46
C THR A 27 -9.72 12.05 -32.17
N ASP A 28 -10.56 11.39 -32.96
CA ASP A 28 -12.00 11.20 -32.70
C ASP A 28 -12.26 10.47 -31.38
N ARG A 29 -11.23 9.77 -30.88
CA ARG A 29 -11.29 9.03 -29.62
C ARG A 29 -10.92 9.84 -28.39
N MET A 30 -10.43 11.07 -28.56
CA MET A 30 -10.03 11.89 -27.44
C MET A 30 -11.19 12.70 -26.87
N HIS A 31 -11.17 12.85 -25.55
CA HIS A 31 -12.07 13.77 -24.89
C HIS A 31 -11.68 15.22 -25.16
N PRO A 32 -12.64 16.14 -25.34
CA PRO A 32 -12.35 17.56 -25.50
C PRO A 32 -11.44 18.13 -24.39
N THR A 33 -11.60 17.70 -23.14
CA THR A 33 -10.74 18.13 -22.02
C THR A 33 -9.29 17.65 -22.15
N ALA A 34 -9.05 16.47 -22.75
CA ALA A 34 -7.68 16.01 -23.02
C ALA A 34 -7.01 16.91 -24.07
N LEU A 35 -7.78 17.37 -25.07
CA LEU A 35 -7.32 18.35 -26.06
C LEU A 35 -7.06 19.72 -25.43
N GLN A 36 -7.88 20.14 -24.47
CA GLN A 36 -7.71 21.42 -23.75
C GLN A 36 -6.52 21.40 -22.77
N ASN A 37 -6.23 20.25 -22.16
CA ASN A 37 -5.12 20.11 -21.20
C ASN A 37 -3.74 20.00 -21.86
N CYS A 38 -3.68 19.68 -23.15
CA CYS A 38 -2.42 19.72 -23.88
C CYS A 38 -2.10 21.17 -24.27
N ASN A 39 -0.94 21.69 -23.87
CA ASN A 39 -0.56 23.09 -24.13
C ASN A 39 -0.35 23.37 -25.62
N SER A 40 -0.19 22.31 -26.42
CA SER A 40 -0.10 22.41 -27.87
C SER A 40 -0.51 21.11 -28.56
N ARG A 41 -1.00 21.25 -29.80
CA ARG A 41 -1.20 20.13 -30.73
C ARG A 41 0.05 19.28 -30.93
N TRP A 42 1.24 19.87 -30.76
CA TRP A 42 2.51 19.17 -30.82
C TRP A 42 2.70 18.18 -29.67
N GLU A 43 2.40 18.57 -28.43
CA GLU A 43 2.48 17.66 -27.27
C GLU A 43 1.59 16.44 -27.50
N LEU A 44 0.38 16.66 -28.01
CA LEU A 44 -0.56 15.62 -28.38
C LEU A 44 -0.02 14.66 -29.45
N ALA A 45 0.54 15.23 -30.53
CA ALA A 45 1.16 14.47 -31.61
C ALA A 45 2.27 13.57 -31.07
N TRP A 46 3.09 14.11 -30.19
CA TRP A 46 4.21 13.41 -29.58
C TRP A 46 3.75 12.20 -28.75
N TYR A 47 2.69 12.36 -27.94
CA TYR A 47 2.12 11.22 -27.19
C TYR A 47 1.63 10.11 -28.11
N PHE A 48 0.86 10.47 -29.14
CA PHE A 48 0.37 9.50 -30.11
C PHE A 48 1.52 8.79 -30.84
N HIS A 49 2.55 9.54 -31.23
CA HIS A 49 3.71 8.97 -31.90
C HIS A 49 4.44 7.99 -30.99
N GLN A 50 4.69 8.36 -29.73
CA GLN A 50 5.31 7.48 -28.75
C GLN A 50 4.50 6.20 -28.52
N MET A 51 3.17 6.29 -28.46
CA MET A 51 2.32 5.10 -28.30
C MET A 51 2.28 4.23 -29.54
N ALA A 52 2.20 4.81 -30.73
CA ALA A 52 2.27 4.05 -31.97
C ALA A 52 3.62 3.31 -32.10
N MET A 53 4.72 4.00 -31.82
CA MET A 53 6.06 3.41 -31.80
C MET A 53 6.17 2.31 -30.75
N TYR A 54 5.64 2.53 -29.54
CA TYR A 54 5.63 1.53 -28.48
C TYR A 54 4.86 0.27 -28.90
N ARG A 55 3.64 0.42 -29.44
CA ARG A 55 2.80 -0.67 -29.95
C ARG A 55 3.54 -1.52 -30.98
N GLU A 56 4.05 -0.88 -32.02
CA GLU A 56 4.73 -1.59 -33.10
C GLU A 56 6.04 -2.22 -32.64
N THR A 57 6.79 -1.55 -31.75
CA THR A 57 8.02 -2.10 -31.19
C THR A 57 7.72 -3.35 -30.34
N VAL A 58 6.77 -3.26 -29.40
CA VAL A 58 6.39 -4.38 -28.54
C VAL A 58 5.93 -5.56 -29.39
N TRP A 59 5.05 -5.33 -30.37
CA TRP A 59 4.60 -6.41 -31.24
C TRP A 59 5.73 -7.01 -32.08
N THR A 60 6.53 -6.17 -32.74
CA THR A 60 7.60 -6.64 -33.63
C THR A 60 8.61 -7.50 -32.89
N LEU A 61 8.89 -7.17 -31.62
CA LEU A 61 9.76 -7.96 -30.76
C LEU A 61 9.07 -9.23 -30.24
N ALA A 62 7.80 -9.16 -29.86
CA ALA A 62 7.06 -10.28 -29.28
C ALA A 62 6.64 -11.34 -30.30
N ALA A 63 6.16 -10.92 -31.48
CA ALA A 63 5.53 -11.78 -32.47
C ALA A 63 6.37 -13.00 -32.92
N PRO A 64 7.70 -12.88 -33.12
CA PRO A 64 8.54 -14.01 -33.48
C PRO A 64 8.68 -15.06 -32.37
N ILE A 65 8.51 -14.67 -31.10
CA ILE A 65 8.84 -15.48 -29.92
C ILE A 65 7.67 -15.71 -28.96
N LEU A 66 6.42 -15.51 -29.40
CA LEU A 66 5.22 -15.60 -28.53
C LEU A 66 5.14 -16.91 -27.72
N ASP A 67 5.55 -18.03 -28.33
CA ASP A 67 5.60 -19.37 -27.74
C ASP A 67 6.65 -19.56 -26.65
N GLN A 68 7.55 -18.59 -26.50
CA GLN A 68 8.62 -18.58 -25.50
C GLN A 68 8.38 -17.53 -24.40
N LEU A 69 7.38 -16.66 -24.56
CA LEU A 69 7.12 -15.58 -23.60
C LEU A 69 6.46 -16.12 -22.32
N GLU A 70 7.13 -15.87 -21.20
CA GLU A 70 6.58 -16.11 -19.86
C GLU A 70 5.94 -14.84 -19.27
N SER A 71 6.32 -13.68 -19.78
CA SER A 71 5.78 -12.38 -19.38
C SER A 71 5.56 -11.50 -20.60
N LEU A 72 4.41 -10.84 -20.66
CA LEU A 72 4.05 -9.91 -21.74
C LEU A 72 3.52 -8.62 -21.13
N THR A 73 4.10 -7.49 -21.53
CA THR A 73 3.50 -6.18 -21.33
C THR A 73 3.01 -5.67 -22.66
N ALA A 74 1.70 -5.42 -22.78
CA ALA A 74 1.08 -5.02 -24.04
C ALA A 74 0.16 -3.80 -23.84
N PRO A 75 0.07 -2.92 -24.85
CA PRO A 75 -0.97 -1.89 -24.90
C PRO A 75 -2.35 -2.54 -25.05
N LEU A 76 -3.34 -2.06 -24.30
CA LEU A 76 -4.70 -2.57 -24.36
C LEU A 76 -5.33 -2.33 -25.74
N SER A 77 -4.96 -1.26 -26.43
CA SER A 77 -5.44 -0.97 -27.77
C SER A 77 -5.08 -2.04 -28.82
N ASP A 78 -4.06 -2.88 -28.55
CA ASP A 78 -3.64 -4.00 -29.41
C ASP A 78 -4.26 -5.35 -29.00
N ILE A 79 -5.17 -5.38 -28.03
CA ILE A 79 -5.63 -6.65 -27.45
C ILE A 79 -6.19 -7.63 -28.47
N HIS A 80 -6.91 -7.14 -29.48
CA HIS A 80 -7.46 -7.97 -30.56
C HIS A 80 -6.36 -8.70 -31.36
N ARG A 81 -5.19 -8.06 -31.53
CA ARG A 81 -4.02 -8.66 -32.19
C ARG A 81 -3.50 -9.86 -31.39
N TYR A 82 -3.47 -9.74 -30.06
CA TYR A 82 -3.06 -10.83 -29.17
C TYR A 82 -4.11 -11.94 -29.05
N ILE A 83 -5.41 -11.61 -29.07
CA ILE A 83 -6.50 -12.60 -29.09
C ILE A 83 -6.35 -13.54 -30.30
N GLN A 84 -6.03 -13.01 -31.48
CA GLN A 84 -5.86 -13.81 -32.71
C GLN A 84 -4.72 -14.83 -32.64
N VAL A 85 -3.71 -14.59 -31.81
CA VAL A 85 -2.53 -15.46 -31.66
C VAL A 85 -2.44 -16.11 -30.28
N ILE A 86 -3.55 -16.12 -29.53
CA ILE A 86 -3.58 -16.56 -28.14
C ILE A 86 -3.08 -18.01 -27.97
N ALA A 87 -3.33 -18.86 -28.96
CA ALA A 87 -2.86 -20.25 -28.98
C ALA A 87 -1.32 -20.38 -28.96
N ARG A 88 -0.57 -19.32 -29.29
CA ARG A 88 0.89 -19.31 -29.18
C ARG A 88 1.37 -18.91 -27.79
N LEU A 89 0.54 -18.35 -26.92
CA LEU A 89 0.95 -17.81 -25.62
C LEU A 89 0.93 -18.88 -24.50
N GLY A 90 1.23 -20.13 -24.83
CA GLY A 90 1.06 -21.27 -23.91
C GLY A 90 2.00 -21.31 -22.71
N ARG A 91 3.04 -20.46 -22.69
CA ARG A 91 3.97 -20.29 -21.56
C ARG A 91 3.73 -19.01 -20.76
N LEU A 92 2.76 -18.19 -21.17
CA LEU A 92 2.56 -16.87 -20.60
C LEU A 92 2.01 -16.96 -19.17
N GLU A 93 2.86 -16.65 -18.18
CA GLU A 93 2.52 -16.65 -16.77
C GLU A 93 2.11 -15.27 -16.25
N THR A 94 2.70 -14.21 -16.80
CA THR A 94 2.46 -12.83 -16.36
C THR A 94 2.02 -11.96 -17.52
N LEU A 95 0.95 -11.22 -17.32
CA LEU A 95 0.40 -10.30 -18.31
C LEU A 95 0.21 -8.94 -17.68
N VAL A 96 0.72 -7.90 -18.34
CA VAL A 96 0.52 -6.51 -17.94
C VAL A 96 -0.09 -5.76 -19.11
N PHE A 97 -1.31 -5.25 -18.94
CA PHE A 97 -1.88 -4.33 -19.92
C PHE A 97 -1.62 -2.89 -19.53
N ILE A 98 -1.11 -2.11 -20.47
CA ILE A 98 -1.02 -0.66 -20.36
C ILE A 98 -2.32 -0.09 -20.89
N LEU A 99 -2.98 0.73 -20.08
CA LEU A 99 -4.17 1.46 -20.51
C LEU A 99 -3.74 2.67 -21.36
N ASP A 100 -3.48 2.40 -22.65
CA ASP A 100 -2.97 3.38 -23.61
C ASP A 100 -4.08 4.10 -24.40
N GLU A 101 -5.33 3.66 -24.23
CA GLU A 101 -6.49 4.40 -24.71
C GLU A 101 -6.83 5.55 -23.76
N VAL A 102 -7.29 6.68 -24.31
CA VAL A 102 -7.72 7.83 -23.51
C VAL A 102 -9.15 7.59 -23.04
N LEU A 103 -9.30 6.98 -21.86
CA LEU A 103 -10.60 6.75 -21.23
C LEU A 103 -10.80 7.81 -20.15
N VAL A 104 -11.84 8.62 -20.28
CA VAL A 104 -12.10 9.70 -19.30
C VAL A 104 -12.65 9.11 -18.03
N TYR A 105 -12.12 9.54 -16.88
CA TYR A 105 -12.66 9.18 -15.58
C TYR A 105 -13.58 10.28 -15.05
N GLU A 106 -14.63 9.87 -14.35
CA GLU A 106 -15.70 10.70 -13.77
C GLU A 106 -15.21 11.72 -12.73
N SER A 107 -13.96 11.58 -12.24
CA SER A 107 -13.42 12.30 -11.09
C SER A 107 -13.32 13.82 -11.24
N TYR A 108 -13.53 14.37 -12.45
CA TYR A 108 -13.54 15.82 -12.70
C TYR A 108 -14.94 16.41 -12.95
N GLY A 109 -16.02 15.69 -12.61
CA GLY A 109 -17.39 16.17 -12.78
C GLY A 109 -17.83 16.34 -14.25
N GLY A 110 -17.02 15.86 -15.20
CA GLY A 110 -17.35 15.82 -16.61
C GLY A 110 -18.30 14.66 -16.92
N LYS A 111 -19.39 14.92 -17.66
CA LYS A 111 -20.25 13.86 -18.18
C LYS A 111 -19.47 13.02 -19.20
N TYR A 112 -19.49 11.70 -19.05
CA TYR A 112 -18.94 10.79 -20.05
C TYR A 112 -19.51 11.10 -21.44
N CYS A 113 -18.63 11.22 -22.43
CA CYS A 113 -19.06 10.99 -23.81
C CYS A 113 -19.46 9.51 -23.91
N ALA A 114 -20.72 9.23 -24.26
CA ALA A 114 -21.25 7.87 -24.38
C ALA A 114 -20.37 6.98 -25.29
N ALA A 115 -19.77 7.55 -26.34
CA ALA A 115 -18.84 6.84 -27.22
C ALA A 115 -17.54 6.42 -26.51
N SER A 116 -16.99 7.26 -25.64
CA SER A 116 -15.78 6.91 -24.86
C SER A 116 -16.07 5.81 -23.86
N LYS A 117 -17.21 5.87 -23.17
CA LYS A 117 -17.63 4.82 -22.24
C LYS A 117 -17.84 3.50 -22.96
N LYS A 118 -18.54 3.50 -24.10
CA LYS A 118 -18.76 2.30 -24.92
C LYS A 118 -17.43 1.64 -25.32
N ARG A 119 -16.44 2.41 -25.75
CA ARG A 119 -15.11 1.87 -26.10
C ARG A 119 -14.36 1.31 -24.90
N GLN A 120 -14.41 2.00 -23.75
CA GLN A 120 -13.87 1.47 -22.50
C GLN A 120 -14.49 0.11 -22.19
N ASP A 121 -15.81 0.02 -22.22
CA ASP A 121 -16.53 -1.22 -21.95
C ASP A 121 -16.13 -2.32 -22.95
N GLU A 122 -16.04 -2.01 -24.25
CA GLU A 122 -15.56 -2.94 -25.29
C GLU A 122 -14.12 -3.43 -25.04
N ALA A 123 -13.21 -2.53 -24.68
CA ALA A 123 -11.82 -2.87 -24.39
C ALA A 123 -11.69 -3.74 -23.13
N MET A 124 -12.47 -3.44 -22.09
CA MET A 124 -12.52 -4.25 -20.87
C MET A 124 -13.13 -5.64 -21.13
N LEU A 125 -14.15 -5.73 -21.97
CA LEU A 125 -14.73 -7.01 -22.39
C LEU A 125 -13.75 -7.85 -23.22
N ALA A 126 -13.03 -7.22 -24.17
CA ALA A 126 -12.00 -7.89 -24.94
C ALA A 126 -10.88 -8.42 -24.04
N LEU A 127 -10.56 -7.69 -22.96
CA LEU A 127 -9.61 -8.13 -21.96
C LEU A 127 -10.07 -9.34 -21.17
N ILE A 128 -11.30 -9.29 -20.65
CA ILE A 128 -11.90 -10.42 -19.97
C ILE A 128 -11.86 -11.64 -20.90
N HIS A 129 -12.31 -11.49 -22.15
CA HIS A 129 -12.29 -12.55 -23.15
C HIS A 129 -10.88 -13.10 -23.37
N PHE A 130 -9.86 -12.24 -23.49
CA PHE A 130 -8.47 -12.70 -23.63
C PHE A 130 -8.06 -13.61 -22.46
N VAL A 131 -8.33 -13.18 -21.21
CA VAL A 131 -7.97 -13.96 -20.02
C VAL A 131 -8.77 -15.25 -19.93
N GLU A 132 -10.08 -15.22 -20.21
CA GLU A 132 -10.95 -16.40 -20.25
C GLU A 132 -10.44 -17.43 -21.25
N GLU A 133 -10.16 -17.02 -22.49
CA GLU A 133 -9.67 -17.94 -23.51
C GLU A 133 -8.27 -18.48 -23.19
N HIS A 134 -7.36 -17.64 -22.67
CA HIS A 134 -6.03 -18.09 -22.27
C HIS A 134 -6.12 -19.14 -21.16
N THR A 135 -6.86 -18.85 -20.09
CA THR A 135 -7.03 -19.77 -18.95
C THR A 135 -7.78 -21.04 -19.32
N ARG A 136 -8.68 -20.98 -20.31
CA ARG A 136 -9.36 -22.16 -20.89
C ARG A 136 -8.38 -23.05 -21.65
N LEU A 137 -7.53 -22.47 -22.49
CA LEU A 137 -6.55 -23.19 -23.32
C LEU A 137 -5.36 -23.73 -22.51
N PHE A 138 -4.87 -22.93 -21.55
CA PHE A 138 -3.64 -23.19 -20.79
C PHE A 138 -3.93 -23.14 -19.27
N LYS A 139 -4.62 -24.17 -18.79
CA LYS A 139 -5.10 -24.23 -17.40
C LYS A 139 -3.98 -24.03 -16.38
N GLY A 140 -4.11 -23.01 -15.54
CA GLY A 140 -3.18 -22.71 -14.45
C GLY A 140 -1.84 -22.10 -14.87
N VAL A 141 -1.62 -21.86 -16.17
CA VAL A 141 -0.37 -21.24 -16.66
C VAL A 141 -0.36 -19.74 -16.35
N LEU A 142 -1.42 -19.02 -16.71
CA LEU A 142 -1.51 -17.58 -16.43
C LEU A 142 -1.70 -17.35 -14.93
N LYS A 143 -0.66 -16.85 -14.28
CA LYS A 143 -0.63 -16.61 -12.83
C LYS A 143 -1.05 -15.19 -12.51
N THR A 144 -0.62 -14.20 -13.28
CA THR A 144 -0.79 -12.79 -12.90
C THR A 144 -1.27 -11.96 -14.08
N VAL A 145 -2.32 -11.16 -13.86
CA VAL A 145 -2.79 -10.15 -14.81
C VAL A 145 -2.83 -8.82 -14.08
N ASN A 146 -2.00 -7.89 -14.55
CA ASN A 146 -1.83 -6.58 -13.97
C ASN A 146 -2.12 -5.48 -14.99
N CYS A 147 -2.25 -4.30 -14.43
CA CYS A 147 -2.90 -3.16 -15.04
C CYS A 147 -1.98 -1.98 -14.77
N SER A 148 -1.15 -1.62 -15.74
CA SER A 148 -0.20 -0.55 -15.52
C SER A 148 -0.90 0.79 -15.72
N GLU A 149 -1.13 1.53 -14.63
CA GLU A 149 -1.55 2.95 -14.65
C GLU A 149 -0.42 3.89 -15.09
N ARG A 150 0.54 3.39 -15.87
CA ARG A 150 1.60 4.24 -16.45
C ARG A 150 0.91 5.42 -17.12
N VAL A 151 1.30 6.61 -16.71
CA VAL A 151 0.79 7.87 -17.24
C VAL A 151 1.31 8.02 -18.67
N VAL A 152 0.69 7.30 -19.59
CA VAL A 152 0.87 7.50 -21.02
C VAL A 152 0.39 8.89 -21.40
N PHE A 153 -0.60 9.42 -20.67
CA PHE A 153 -1.24 10.70 -20.94
C PHE A 153 -1.33 11.59 -19.68
N PRO A 154 -0.30 12.41 -19.37
CA PRO A 154 -0.38 13.37 -18.28
C PRO A 154 -1.45 14.44 -18.59
N PRO A 155 -2.33 14.84 -17.65
CA PRO A 155 -2.45 14.45 -16.25
C PRO A 155 -3.64 13.51 -15.96
N ILE A 156 -4.03 12.63 -16.89
CA ILE A 156 -5.23 11.79 -16.73
C ILE A 156 -4.88 10.53 -15.95
N HIS A 157 -5.24 10.49 -14.67
CA HIS A 157 -5.25 9.25 -13.89
C HIS A 157 -6.39 8.35 -14.38
N GLN A 158 -6.06 7.21 -14.95
CA GLN A 158 -7.03 6.21 -15.37
C GLN A 158 -6.87 4.96 -14.52
N GLY A 159 -7.91 4.62 -13.77
CA GLY A 159 -7.99 3.39 -12.97
C GLY A 159 -8.84 2.33 -13.67
N TRP A 160 -8.61 1.07 -13.30
CA TRP A 160 -9.41 -0.04 -13.81
C TRP A 160 -10.71 -0.19 -13.01
N PRO A 161 -11.86 -0.39 -13.70
CA PRO A 161 -13.10 -0.72 -13.02
C PRO A 161 -12.90 -1.91 -12.07
N SER A 162 -13.31 -1.74 -10.82
CA SER A 162 -13.13 -2.76 -9.76
C SER A 162 -13.75 -4.11 -10.17
N ASP A 163 -14.91 -4.07 -10.82
CA ASP A 163 -15.63 -5.27 -11.23
C ASP A 163 -14.91 -6.07 -12.32
N VAL A 164 -14.26 -5.39 -13.27
CA VAL A 164 -13.44 -6.03 -14.30
C VAL A 164 -12.24 -6.72 -13.66
N ARG A 165 -11.53 -6.06 -12.73
CA ARG A 165 -10.41 -6.67 -11.99
C ARG A 165 -10.86 -7.89 -11.19
N LYS A 166 -11.97 -7.79 -10.46
CA LYS A 166 -12.54 -8.92 -9.70
C LYS A 166 -12.90 -10.08 -10.64
N HIS A 167 -13.48 -9.81 -11.80
CA HIS A 167 -13.81 -10.85 -12.78
C HIS A 167 -12.55 -11.56 -13.29
N ILE A 168 -11.53 -10.80 -13.71
CA ILE A 168 -10.24 -11.35 -14.14
C ILE A 168 -9.61 -12.21 -13.05
N TYR A 169 -9.55 -11.73 -11.80
CA TYR A 169 -8.94 -12.50 -10.70
C TYR A 169 -9.70 -13.78 -10.35
N ARG A 170 -11.01 -13.87 -10.63
CA ARG A 170 -11.78 -15.14 -10.48
C ARG A 170 -11.33 -16.20 -11.49
N LEU A 171 -10.86 -15.78 -12.66
CA LEU A 171 -10.37 -16.68 -13.72
C LEU A 171 -8.94 -17.17 -13.45
N LEU A 172 -8.16 -16.41 -12.68
CA LEU A 172 -6.77 -16.77 -12.35
C LEU A 172 -6.69 -17.81 -11.21
N PRO A 173 -5.62 -18.62 -11.18
CA PRO A 173 -5.35 -19.47 -10.03
C PRO A 173 -5.11 -18.63 -8.75
N PRO A 174 -5.38 -19.21 -7.56
CA PRO A 174 -5.00 -18.61 -6.28
C PRO A 174 -3.51 -18.24 -6.25
N MET A 175 -3.15 -17.27 -5.41
CA MET A 175 -1.74 -16.89 -5.26
C MET A 175 -0.95 -18.07 -4.68
N TYR A 176 0.15 -18.42 -5.34
CA TYR A 176 1.05 -19.46 -4.87
C TYR A 176 2.11 -18.83 -3.96
N GLN A 177 2.12 -19.24 -2.68
CA GLN A 177 3.11 -18.84 -1.67
C GLN A 177 3.46 -17.34 -1.68
N PRO A 178 2.48 -16.44 -1.50
CA PRO A 178 2.79 -15.02 -1.41
C PRO A 178 3.66 -14.71 -0.20
N ASN A 179 4.77 -14.01 -0.45
CA ASN A 179 5.68 -13.55 0.60
C ASN A 179 5.29 -12.17 1.14
N ILE A 180 4.77 -11.32 0.24
CA ILE A 180 4.38 -9.94 0.54
C ILE A 180 2.95 -9.76 0.07
N LEU A 181 2.09 -9.30 0.97
CA LEU A 181 0.81 -8.73 0.60
C LEU A 181 0.98 -7.21 0.54
N ALA A 182 0.56 -6.58 -0.55
CA ALA A 182 0.53 -5.12 -0.73
C ALA A 182 -0.70 -4.66 -1.53
N MET A 183 -0.98 -3.36 -1.56
CA MET A 183 -2.15 -2.76 -2.25
C MET A 183 -2.43 -3.34 -3.66
N ASP A 184 -1.40 -3.69 -4.40
CA ASP A 184 -1.48 -4.21 -5.77
C ASP A 184 -2.02 -5.65 -5.85
N ASN A 185 -1.85 -6.47 -4.81
CA ASN A 185 -2.26 -7.87 -4.79
C ASN A 185 -3.41 -8.20 -3.82
N TRP A 186 -3.86 -7.24 -3.01
CA TRP A 186 -4.95 -7.44 -2.05
C TRP A 186 -6.24 -7.95 -2.68
N MET A 187 -6.65 -7.38 -3.80
CA MET A 187 -7.89 -7.77 -4.44
C MET A 187 -7.82 -9.21 -4.97
N ARG A 188 -6.67 -9.66 -5.45
CA ARG A 188 -6.51 -11.05 -5.90
C ARG A 188 -6.61 -12.03 -4.73
N LEU A 189 -6.02 -11.68 -3.59
CA LEU A 189 -6.15 -12.44 -2.36
C LEU A 189 -7.62 -12.64 -1.97
N MET A 190 -8.38 -11.54 -1.96
CA MET A 190 -9.78 -11.50 -1.52
C MET A 190 -10.73 -12.33 -2.39
N ILE A 191 -10.32 -12.68 -3.61
CA ILE A 191 -11.11 -13.55 -4.49
C ILE A 191 -10.93 -15.04 -4.14
N HIS A 192 -9.75 -15.45 -3.64
CA HIS A 192 -9.46 -16.84 -3.28
C HIS A 192 -8.86 -17.01 -1.87
N PRO A 193 -9.46 -16.44 -0.81
CA PRO A 193 -8.84 -16.39 0.50
C PRO A 193 -8.71 -17.78 1.13
N THR A 194 -9.70 -18.67 0.96
CA THR A 194 -9.62 -20.04 1.49
C THR A 194 -8.64 -20.95 0.75
N ARG A 195 -8.35 -20.64 -0.52
CA ARG A 195 -7.46 -21.43 -1.39
C ARG A 195 -6.02 -20.92 -1.42
N THR A 196 -5.80 -19.68 -1.02
CA THR A 196 -4.46 -19.09 -0.93
C THR A 196 -3.79 -19.58 0.33
N ASP A 197 -2.55 -20.06 0.21
CA ASP A 197 -1.72 -20.41 1.35
C ASP A 197 -1.02 -19.16 1.91
N PHE A 198 -1.34 -18.79 3.14
CA PHE A 198 -0.76 -17.64 3.83
C PHE A 198 0.49 -17.98 4.62
N GLY A 199 0.87 -19.26 4.72
CA GLY A 199 1.98 -19.72 5.56
C GLY A 199 3.34 -19.12 5.20
N HIS A 200 3.45 -18.48 4.03
CA HIS A 200 4.67 -17.85 3.53
C HIS A 200 4.67 -16.31 3.62
N VAL A 201 3.55 -15.69 4.01
CA VAL A 201 3.45 -14.23 4.09
C VAL A 201 4.31 -13.73 5.24
N HIS A 202 5.32 -12.92 4.94
CA HIS A 202 6.20 -12.29 5.93
C HIS A 202 5.94 -10.78 6.08
N GLU A 203 5.31 -10.14 5.08
CA GLU A 203 5.03 -8.70 5.06
C GLU A 203 3.60 -8.40 4.60
N ILE A 204 2.93 -7.49 5.31
CA ILE A 204 1.57 -7.02 5.01
C ILE A 204 1.59 -5.49 4.97
N TYR A 205 1.28 -4.92 3.81
CA TYR A 205 1.11 -3.48 3.60
C TYR A 205 -0.33 -3.19 3.16
N ALA A 206 -1.17 -2.73 4.08
CA ALA A 206 -2.58 -2.51 3.82
C ALA A 206 -3.06 -1.15 4.34
N LYS A 207 -3.92 -0.44 3.61
CA LYS A 207 -4.46 0.86 4.01
C LYS A 207 -5.84 1.03 3.39
N GLY A 208 -6.69 1.81 4.05
CA GLY A 208 -8.01 2.18 3.56
C GLY A 208 -8.98 1.00 3.45
N ASP A 209 -9.99 1.16 2.60
CA ASP A 209 -11.17 0.29 2.58
C ASP A 209 -10.85 -1.17 2.29
N HIS A 210 -9.86 -1.45 1.43
CA HIS A 210 -9.48 -2.83 1.09
C HIS A 210 -8.98 -3.63 2.29
N TRP A 211 -8.31 -2.98 3.25
CA TRP A 211 -7.89 -3.63 4.50
C TRP A 211 -9.10 -3.95 5.38
N ASN A 212 -9.99 -2.98 5.54
CA ASN A 212 -11.18 -3.10 6.37
C ASN A 212 -12.11 -4.20 5.85
N ASP A 213 -12.30 -4.26 4.54
CA ASP A 213 -13.08 -5.33 3.89
C ASP A 213 -12.44 -6.70 4.12
N ALA A 214 -11.11 -6.80 4.00
CA ALA A 214 -10.39 -8.06 4.20
C ALA A 214 -10.54 -8.63 5.61
N ILE A 215 -10.39 -7.78 6.62
CA ILE A 215 -10.51 -8.21 8.00
C ILE A 215 -11.95 -8.53 8.36
N ARG A 216 -12.91 -7.71 7.91
CA ARG A 216 -14.34 -7.93 8.18
C ARG A 216 -14.82 -9.24 7.56
N ASP A 217 -14.44 -9.51 6.32
CA ASP A 217 -14.93 -10.67 5.58
C ASP A 217 -14.12 -11.95 5.94
N TYR A 218 -12.87 -11.81 6.42
CA TYR A 218 -11.97 -12.92 6.77
C TYR A 218 -11.20 -12.68 8.08
N PRO A 219 -11.86 -12.67 9.25
CA PRO A 219 -11.26 -12.28 10.53
C PRO A 219 -10.08 -13.13 10.98
N HIS A 220 -9.95 -14.37 10.46
CA HIS A 220 -8.88 -15.30 10.83
C HIS A 220 -7.69 -15.29 9.87
N PHE A 221 -7.62 -14.40 8.88
CA PHE A 221 -6.53 -14.50 7.89
C PHE A 221 -5.14 -14.20 8.50
N LEU A 222 -5.05 -13.28 9.46
CA LEU A 222 -3.78 -12.98 10.15
C LEU A 222 -3.24 -14.21 10.91
N GLN A 223 -4.13 -15.03 11.48
CA GLN A 223 -3.77 -16.30 12.15
C GLN A 223 -3.15 -17.32 11.18
N ARG A 224 -3.39 -17.18 9.88
CA ARG A 224 -2.83 -18.08 8.85
C ARG A 224 -1.45 -17.62 8.38
N CYS A 225 -1.05 -16.37 8.68
CA CYS A 225 0.24 -15.80 8.27
C CYS A 225 1.35 -16.18 9.26
N ARG A 226 1.71 -17.47 9.32
CA ARG A 226 2.59 -18.03 10.36
C ARG A 226 4.04 -17.52 10.30
N THR A 227 4.46 -16.94 9.18
CA THR A 227 5.79 -16.33 8.99
C THR A 227 5.77 -14.80 9.04
N LEU A 228 4.66 -14.17 9.43
CA LEU A 228 4.52 -12.72 9.39
C LEU A 228 5.53 -12.04 10.33
N LYS A 229 6.35 -11.17 9.76
CA LYS A 229 7.38 -10.39 10.46
C LYS A 229 7.05 -8.91 10.52
N ARG A 230 6.38 -8.39 9.50
CA ARG A 230 6.10 -6.96 9.39
C ARG A 230 4.67 -6.68 8.99
N LEU A 231 4.05 -5.78 9.73
CA LEU A 231 2.67 -5.36 9.55
C LEU A 231 2.62 -3.82 9.45
N ASP A 232 2.21 -3.27 8.31
CA ASP A 232 1.99 -1.84 8.10
C ASP A 232 0.53 -1.63 7.64
N VAL A 233 -0.35 -1.34 8.60
CA VAL A 233 -1.81 -1.39 8.40
C VAL A 233 -2.55 -0.21 9.04
N SER A 234 -3.80 -0.01 8.61
CA SER A 234 -4.77 0.76 9.40
C SER A 234 -5.30 -0.11 10.56
N PRO A 235 -5.76 0.48 11.67
CA PRO A 235 -6.42 -0.27 12.74
C PRO A 235 -7.54 -1.16 12.22
N VAL A 236 -7.66 -2.35 12.78
CA VAL A 236 -8.79 -3.27 12.57
C VAL A 236 -10.02 -2.82 13.36
N GLY A 237 -9.80 -2.32 14.58
CA GLY A 237 -10.82 -2.03 15.56
C GLY A 237 -10.59 -2.78 16.86
N LYS A 238 -11.39 -2.44 17.89
CA LYS A 238 -11.32 -3.07 19.20
C LYS A 238 -11.40 -4.60 19.09
N GLY A 239 -10.48 -5.28 19.75
CA GLY A 239 -10.40 -6.74 19.77
C GLY A 239 -9.84 -7.39 18.50
N GLY A 240 -9.33 -6.62 17.52
CA GLY A 240 -8.72 -7.14 16.30
C GLY A 240 -7.54 -8.10 16.53
N PHE A 241 -6.90 -8.01 17.70
CA PHE A 241 -5.77 -8.85 18.11
C PHE A 241 -6.06 -9.73 19.35
N GLU A 242 -7.33 -9.86 19.79
CA GLU A 242 -7.70 -10.75 20.90
C GLU A 242 -7.24 -12.20 20.67
N TRP A 243 -7.28 -12.65 19.42
CA TRP A 243 -6.80 -13.97 19.05
C TRP A 243 -5.31 -14.17 19.36
N ALA A 244 -4.49 -13.13 19.18
CA ALA A 244 -3.05 -13.20 19.40
C ALA A 244 -2.75 -13.27 20.89
N LEU A 245 -3.53 -12.55 21.71
CA LEU A 245 -3.49 -12.67 23.17
C LEU A 245 -3.88 -14.09 23.61
N GLN A 246 -4.91 -14.68 23.00
CA GLN A 246 -5.32 -16.05 23.29
C GLN A 246 -4.23 -17.06 22.91
N GLU A 247 -3.64 -16.96 21.72
CA GLU A 247 -2.52 -17.81 21.30
C GLU A 247 -1.34 -17.69 22.27
N LYS A 248 -0.99 -16.47 22.69
CA LYS A 248 0.06 -16.25 23.70
C LYS A 248 -0.26 -16.95 25.03
N ARG A 249 -1.47 -16.79 25.55
CA ARG A 249 -1.89 -17.43 26.81
C ARG A 249 -1.78 -18.95 26.71
N LEU A 250 -2.19 -19.53 25.58
CA LEU A 250 -2.08 -20.97 25.34
C LEU A 250 -0.62 -21.43 25.24
N ALA A 251 0.25 -20.64 24.59
CA ALA A 251 1.69 -20.93 24.52
C ALA A 251 2.34 -20.92 25.92
N SER A 252 1.96 -19.97 26.79
CA SER A 252 2.43 -19.91 28.18
C SER A 252 1.98 -21.11 29.03
N LEU A 253 0.90 -21.79 28.65
CA LEU A 253 0.40 -23.01 29.29
C LEU A 253 1.01 -24.30 28.72
N GLY A 254 2.03 -24.19 27.87
CA GLY A 254 2.70 -25.34 27.24
C GLY A 254 2.01 -25.84 25.96
N GLY A 255 1.09 -25.06 25.38
CA GLY A 255 0.53 -25.36 24.07
C GLY A 255 1.58 -25.27 22.96
N SER A 256 1.54 -26.18 21.99
CA SER A 256 2.45 -26.21 20.84
C SER A 256 2.15 -25.15 19.77
N ASN A 257 1.30 -24.16 20.08
CA ASN A 257 0.96 -23.12 19.13
C ASN A 257 2.12 -22.12 19.04
N ILE A 258 2.81 -22.15 17.90
CA ILE A 258 3.86 -21.19 17.59
C ILE A 258 3.18 -19.86 17.26
N LEU A 259 3.34 -18.89 18.16
CA LEU A 259 2.93 -17.52 17.90
C LEU A 259 3.74 -16.97 16.72
N VAL A 260 3.08 -16.18 15.89
CA VAL A 260 3.70 -15.48 14.77
C VAL A 260 4.88 -14.63 15.26
N PRO A 261 6.06 -14.71 14.62
CA PRO A 261 7.25 -13.95 15.03
C PRO A 261 7.18 -12.50 14.53
N LEU A 262 6.19 -11.74 14.97
CA LEU A 262 5.99 -10.37 14.52
C LEU A 262 7.12 -9.48 15.07
N GLU A 263 7.92 -8.91 14.17
CA GLU A 263 9.10 -8.10 14.49
C GLU A 263 8.82 -6.60 14.35
N GLN A 264 7.94 -6.19 13.43
CA GLN A 264 7.70 -4.78 13.13
C GLN A 264 6.22 -4.49 12.92
N VAL A 265 5.73 -3.45 13.59
CA VAL A 265 4.35 -2.97 13.44
C VAL A 265 4.34 -1.48 13.14
N THR A 266 3.55 -1.10 12.13
CA THR A 266 3.18 0.28 11.82
C THR A 266 1.66 0.36 11.75
N LEU A 267 1.05 1.09 12.69
CA LEU A 267 -0.37 1.41 12.64
C LEU A 267 -0.55 2.84 12.17
N ARG A 268 -1.32 3.03 11.09
CA ARG A 268 -1.61 4.34 10.49
C ARG A 268 -3.06 4.71 10.69
N ASP A 269 -3.36 5.99 10.86
CA ASP A 269 -4.72 6.45 11.10
C ASP A 269 -5.31 5.82 12.39
N TYR A 270 -4.44 5.59 13.38
CA TYR A 270 -4.83 5.10 14.69
C TYR A 270 -5.82 6.06 15.36
N ASN A 271 -6.75 5.54 16.15
CA ASN A 271 -7.68 6.35 16.93
C ASN A 271 -7.82 5.80 18.36
N SER A 272 -8.33 6.62 19.27
CA SER A 272 -8.43 6.31 20.71
C SER A 272 -9.42 5.20 21.06
N PHE A 273 -10.20 4.69 20.10
CA PHE A 273 -11.24 3.69 20.34
C PHE A 273 -10.72 2.25 20.29
N THR A 274 -9.43 2.07 20.07
CA THR A 274 -8.82 0.75 19.89
C THR A 274 -7.77 0.47 20.96
N ASP A 275 -7.69 -0.79 21.37
CA ASP A 275 -6.72 -1.38 22.30
C ASP A 275 -5.56 -2.09 21.58
N GLU A 276 -5.57 -2.07 20.25
CA GLU A 276 -4.71 -2.90 19.40
C GLU A 276 -3.22 -2.72 19.64
N VAL A 277 -2.75 -1.49 19.87
CA VAL A 277 -1.32 -1.27 20.15
C VAL A 277 -0.89 -2.02 21.40
N ASN A 278 -1.75 -2.02 22.43
CA ASN A 278 -1.48 -2.71 23.68
C ASN A 278 -1.62 -4.23 23.50
N ASP A 279 -2.65 -4.69 22.78
CA ASP A 279 -2.83 -6.11 22.48
C ASP A 279 -1.66 -6.68 21.68
N ILE A 280 -1.17 -5.96 20.68
CA ILE A 280 0.00 -6.32 19.87
C ILE A 280 1.26 -6.36 20.74
N ALA A 281 1.50 -5.32 21.54
CA ALA A 281 2.68 -5.26 22.41
C ALA A 281 2.68 -6.41 23.43
N VAL A 282 1.52 -6.73 24.00
CA VAL A 282 1.36 -7.85 24.93
C VAL A 282 1.49 -9.19 24.22
N ALA A 283 0.83 -9.40 23.08
CA ALA A 283 0.89 -10.64 22.32
C ALA A 283 2.33 -10.95 21.88
N PHE A 284 3.01 -9.97 21.27
CA PHE A 284 4.29 -10.16 20.58
C PHE A 284 5.49 -9.60 21.36
N SER A 285 5.38 -9.46 22.70
CA SER A 285 6.42 -8.85 23.55
C SER A 285 7.85 -9.38 23.35
N ASP A 286 7.96 -10.66 23.00
CA ASP A 286 9.25 -11.36 22.92
C ASP A 286 9.95 -11.17 21.56
N THR A 287 9.20 -10.83 20.52
CA THR A 287 9.69 -10.74 19.13
C THR A 287 9.68 -9.33 18.57
N LEU A 288 8.85 -8.44 19.12
CA LEU A 288 8.60 -7.12 18.55
C LEU A 288 9.81 -6.18 18.74
N GLN A 289 10.40 -5.77 17.63
CA GLN A 289 11.60 -4.91 17.57
C GLN A 289 11.27 -3.44 17.30
N SER A 290 10.17 -3.17 16.56
CA SER A 290 9.78 -1.83 16.14
C SER A 290 8.28 -1.62 16.24
N ILE A 291 7.86 -0.55 16.92
CA ILE A 291 6.47 -0.08 16.97
C ILE A 291 6.40 1.35 16.42
N ILE A 292 5.55 1.55 15.42
CA ILE A 292 5.23 2.86 14.86
C ILE A 292 3.72 3.06 14.92
N VAL A 293 3.26 4.11 15.58
CA VAL A 293 1.85 4.48 15.63
C VAL A 293 1.71 5.90 15.13
N ARG A 294 0.85 6.09 14.12
CA ARG A 294 0.50 7.40 13.57
C ARG A 294 -0.99 7.62 13.70
N VAL A 295 -1.34 8.62 14.46
CA VAL A 295 -2.71 9.08 14.69
C VAL A 295 -2.93 10.29 13.78
N THR A 296 -3.83 10.15 12.82
CA THR A 296 -4.04 11.15 11.75
C THR A 296 -5.51 11.50 11.54
N SER A 297 -6.45 10.84 12.23
CA SER A 297 -7.87 11.11 12.03
C SER A 297 -8.24 12.52 12.51
N GLU A 298 -9.08 13.20 11.74
CA GLU A 298 -9.64 14.48 12.13
C GLU A 298 -10.80 14.23 13.10
N VAL A 299 -10.71 14.78 14.31
CA VAL A 299 -11.84 14.84 15.25
C VAL A 299 -12.14 16.30 15.49
N GLU A 300 -13.38 16.70 15.25
CA GLU A 300 -13.88 18.01 15.64
C GLU A 300 -14.13 18.02 17.15
N GLY A 301 -13.48 18.93 17.88
CA GLY A 301 -13.68 19.11 19.32
C GLY A 301 -12.39 19.12 20.14
N PRO A 302 -12.49 18.97 21.48
CA PRO A 302 -11.32 18.89 22.34
C PRO A 302 -10.45 17.68 21.97
N SER A 303 -9.13 17.86 21.99
CA SER A 303 -8.16 16.81 21.66
C SER A 303 -8.45 15.53 22.44
N PRO A 304 -8.81 14.42 21.78
CA PRO A 304 -9.05 13.18 22.48
C PRO A 304 -7.73 12.66 23.05
N THR A 305 -7.86 11.83 24.07
CA THR A 305 -6.71 11.22 24.74
C THR A 305 -6.48 9.81 24.21
N ILE A 306 -5.22 9.43 23.98
CA ILE A 306 -4.82 8.08 23.59
C ILE A 306 -3.85 7.53 24.64
N GLY A 307 -4.24 6.44 25.29
CA GLY A 307 -3.40 5.71 26.24
C GLY A 307 -2.59 4.61 25.56
N ILE A 308 -1.26 4.64 25.70
CA ILE A 308 -0.34 3.62 25.16
C ILE A 308 0.59 3.14 26.27
N GLY A 309 0.83 1.83 26.32
CA GLY A 309 1.74 1.21 27.28
C GLY A 309 1.04 0.39 28.36
N GLN A 310 -0.29 0.51 28.48
CA GLN A 310 -1.03 -0.15 29.54
C GLN A 310 -0.95 -1.67 29.36
N GLY A 311 -0.55 -2.36 30.42
CA GLY A 311 -0.42 -3.82 30.43
C GLY A 311 0.76 -4.36 29.63
N TRP A 312 1.60 -3.49 29.05
CA TRP A 312 2.83 -3.94 28.41
C TRP A 312 3.68 -4.69 29.42
N MET A 313 4.23 -5.82 28.98
CA MET A 313 5.17 -6.61 29.76
C MET A 313 6.59 -6.26 29.33
N ASN A 314 7.60 -6.93 29.89
CA ASN A 314 8.97 -6.76 29.43
C ASN A 314 9.07 -7.05 27.93
N MET A 315 9.56 -6.06 27.17
CA MET A 315 9.75 -6.12 25.72
C MET A 315 11.25 -6.10 25.41
N PRO A 316 11.98 -7.20 25.67
CA PRO A 316 13.43 -7.23 25.55
C PRO A 316 13.90 -7.05 24.09
N ALA A 317 13.07 -7.36 23.10
CA ALA A 317 13.41 -7.18 21.69
C ALA A 317 13.19 -5.75 21.18
N LEU A 318 12.42 -4.91 21.89
CA LEU A 318 11.98 -3.61 21.38
C LEU A 318 13.15 -2.61 21.37
N THR A 319 13.51 -2.15 20.17
CA THR A 319 14.64 -1.23 19.94
C THR A 319 14.20 0.11 19.38
N TYR A 320 13.02 0.17 18.73
CA TYR A 320 12.50 1.37 18.08
C TYR A 320 11.03 1.60 18.49
N LEU A 321 10.75 2.77 19.06
CA LEU A 321 9.40 3.17 19.42
C LEU A 321 9.10 4.57 18.88
N LYS A 322 8.06 4.67 18.06
CA LYS A 322 7.61 5.93 17.48
C LYS A 322 6.10 6.10 17.60
N LEU A 323 5.66 7.07 18.39
CA LEU A 323 4.25 7.42 18.61
C LEU A 323 4.02 8.86 18.16
N GLU A 324 3.27 9.06 17.08
CA GLU A 324 2.91 10.36 16.52
C GLU A 324 1.40 10.59 16.68
N ALA A 325 1.01 11.32 17.73
CA ALA A 325 -0.37 11.60 18.09
C ALA A 325 -0.79 13.03 17.65
N ARG A 326 -0.83 13.28 16.34
CA ARG A 326 -1.16 14.63 15.83
C ARG A 326 -2.60 14.98 16.19
N ARG A 327 -2.82 16.11 16.87
CA ARG A 327 -4.14 16.59 17.38
C ARG A 327 -4.74 15.82 18.57
N TYR A 328 -4.04 14.81 19.09
CA TYR A 328 -4.45 14.06 20.27
C TYR A 328 -3.50 14.35 21.43
N GLN A 329 -3.94 14.05 22.65
CA GLN A 329 -3.07 13.99 23.82
C GLN A 329 -2.57 12.56 23.99
N LEU A 330 -1.25 12.36 24.00
CA LEU A 330 -0.62 11.05 24.16
C LEU A 330 -0.33 10.78 25.63
N LEU A 331 -1.13 9.91 26.26
CA LEU A 331 -0.84 9.37 27.58
C LEU A 331 -0.01 8.11 27.46
N VAL A 332 1.17 8.17 28.07
CA VAL A 332 2.11 7.05 28.14
C VAL A 332 2.00 6.41 29.51
N ASP A 333 1.91 5.08 29.55
CA ASP A 333 1.90 4.33 30.79
C ASP A 333 3.16 4.64 31.62
N PRO A 334 3.03 4.85 32.96
CA PRO A 334 4.17 5.19 33.80
C PRO A 334 5.33 4.18 33.74
N MET A 335 5.06 2.91 33.44
CA MET A 335 6.05 1.84 33.39
C MET A 335 6.62 1.58 31.98
N LEU A 336 6.20 2.34 30.95
CA LEU A 336 6.60 2.11 29.56
C LEU A 336 8.12 1.90 29.40
N PHE A 337 8.93 2.82 29.93
CA PHE A 337 10.39 2.75 29.81
C PHE A 337 11.03 1.66 30.68
N ALA A 338 10.41 1.31 31.81
CA ALA A 338 10.89 0.21 32.64
C ALA A 338 10.73 -1.14 31.94
N HIS A 339 9.69 -1.29 31.11
CA HIS A 339 9.43 -2.51 30.33
C HIS A 339 10.26 -2.62 29.05
N CYS A 340 10.92 -1.55 28.60
CA CYS A 340 11.60 -1.51 27.30
C CYS A 340 13.10 -1.13 27.43
N PRO A 341 13.92 -1.93 28.13
CA PRO A 341 15.30 -1.55 28.48
C PRO A 341 16.26 -1.46 27.28
N ASN A 342 15.90 -2.06 26.15
CA ASN A 342 16.74 -2.15 24.95
C ASN A 342 16.42 -1.11 23.87
N LEU A 343 15.59 -0.11 24.19
CA LEU A 343 15.28 0.99 23.27
C LEU A 343 16.55 1.75 22.86
N THR A 344 16.70 1.90 21.55
CA THR A 344 17.77 2.68 20.91
C THR A 344 17.25 4.02 20.39
N GLN A 345 16.01 4.04 19.89
CA GLN A 345 15.38 5.27 19.41
C GLN A 345 13.95 5.36 19.90
N VAL A 346 13.61 6.53 20.45
CA VAL A 346 12.28 6.86 20.96
C VAL A 346 11.84 8.19 20.38
N THR A 347 10.66 8.22 19.77
CA THR A 347 10.00 9.45 19.33
C THR A 347 8.56 9.44 19.82
N LEU A 348 8.25 10.22 20.85
CA LEU A 348 6.90 10.39 21.38
C LEU A 348 6.49 11.84 21.14
N THR A 349 5.52 12.07 20.27
CA THR A 349 5.11 13.42 19.89
C THR A 349 3.60 13.54 19.86
N ASP A 350 3.08 14.58 20.49
CA ASP A 350 1.67 14.96 20.38
C ASP A 350 1.51 16.47 20.13
N SER A 351 0.27 16.96 20.07
CA SER A 351 -0.01 18.38 19.81
C SER A 351 -0.47 19.14 21.05
N THR A 352 -0.17 18.65 22.26
CA THR A 352 -0.62 19.28 23.50
C THR A 352 0.11 20.60 23.73
N THR A 353 -0.62 21.72 23.67
CA THR A 353 -0.13 23.08 23.96
C THR A 353 -0.72 23.68 25.23
N ILE A 354 -1.82 23.11 25.75
CA ILE A 354 -2.51 23.58 26.94
C ILE A 354 -2.50 22.46 27.97
N TYR A 355 -1.98 22.74 29.16
CA TYR A 355 -1.92 21.79 30.27
C TYR A 355 -2.03 22.51 31.61
N ARG A 356 -2.41 21.78 32.66
CA ARG A 356 -2.31 22.24 34.05
C ARG A 356 -1.25 21.41 34.75
N CYS A 357 -0.42 22.04 35.58
CA CYS A 357 0.66 21.34 36.28
C CYS A 357 0.18 20.17 37.15
N GLN A 358 -1.04 20.27 37.71
CA GLN A 358 -1.65 19.22 38.53
C GLN A 358 -2.04 17.95 37.76
N ASP A 359 -2.18 18.06 36.43
CA ASP A 359 -2.56 16.93 35.58
C ASP A 359 -1.31 16.14 35.10
N ILE A 360 -0.11 16.68 35.34
CA ILE A 360 1.16 16.07 34.93
C ILE A 360 1.52 14.96 35.92
N VAL A 361 1.24 13.72 35.53
CA VAL A 361 1.72 12.52 36.24
C VAL A 361 3.02 12.08 35.59
N SER A 362 4.12 12.14 36.34
CA SER A 362 5.41 11.67 35.85
C SER A 362 5.41 10.16 35.65
N THR A 363 6.07 9.72 34.58
CA THR A 363 6.48 8.33 34.35
C THR A 363 7.43 7.87 35.47
N LEU A 364 7.64 6.57 35.59
CA LEU A 364 8.65 6.03 36.48
C LEU A 364 10.04 6.09 35.82
N PRO A 365 11.13 6.18 36.61
CA PRO A 365 12.48 6.09 36.08
C PRO A 365 12.68 4.82 35.26
N GLY A 366 13.10 4.98 34.01
CA GLY A 366 13.50 3.88 33.13
C GLY A 366 15.02 3.65 33.13
N HIS A 367 15.44 2.43 32.79
CA HIS A 367 16.85 2.10 32.58
C HIS A 367 17.13 1.95 31.08
N LEU A 368 17.60 3.02 30.43
CA LEU A 368 17.72 3.13 28.98
C LEU A 368 19.19 3.25 28.53
N GLU A 369 20.06 2.33 28.94
CA GLU A 369 21.49 2.40 28.62
C GLU A 369 21.80 2.46 27.12
N ARG A 370 20.94 1.88 26.28
CA ARG A 370 21.15 1.76 24.83
C ARG A 370 20.56 2.90 24.00
N ILE A 371 19.85 3.84 24.63
CA ILE A 371 19.19 4.92 23.91
C ILE A 371 20.23 5.83 23.25
N THR A 372 20.09 6.07 21.95
CA THR A 372 20.92 7.01 21.18
C THR A 372 20.12 8.25 20.80
N ASP A 373 18.82 8.11 20.56
CA ASP A 373 17.94 9.18 20.08
C ASP A 373 16.66 9.22 20.91
N LEU A 374 16.46 10.29 21.67
CA LEU A 374 15.27 10.54 22.48
C LEU A 374 14.62 11.86 22.04
N LYS A 375 13.46 11.75 21.39
CA LYS A 375 12.61 12.88 21.02
C LYS A 375 11.27 12.80 21.76
N LEU A 376 10.98 13.81 22.57
CA LEU A 376 9.74 13.98 23.32
C LEU A 376 9.16 15.36 23.02
N GLU A 377 7.89 15.40 22.59
CA GLU A 377 7.22 16.63 22.19
C GLU A 377 5.78 16.65 22.70
N GLY A 378 5.37 17.76 23.33
CA GLY A 378 4.04 17.93 23.91
C GLY A 378 3.88 17.18 25.25
N TRP A 379 2.80 16.43 25.44
CA TRP A 379 2.52 15.75 26.73
C TRP A 379 3.62 14.77 27.18
N PRO A 380 4.19 13.91 26.30
CA PRO A 380 5.31 13.04 26.67
C PRO A 380 6.55 13.78 27.18
N ALA A 381 6.77 15.04 26.78
CA ALA A 381 7.87 15.84 27.31
C ALA A 381 7.62 16.29 28.75
N LEU A 382 6.34 16.52 29.12
CA LEU A 382 5.93 16.97 30.44
C LEU A 382 5.92 15.83 31.47
N THR A 383 5.53 14.62 31.06
CA THR A 383 5.43 13.46 31.95
C THR A 383 6.72 12.63 32.02
N PHE A 384 7.77 13.00 31.29
CA PHE A 384 9.02 12.25 31.28
C PHE A 384 9.79 12.38 32.60
N HIS A 385 10.17 11.26 33.19
CA HIS A 385 10.94 11.26 34.43
C HIS A 385 12.42 11.56 34.17
N PRO A 386 13.00 12.64 34.73
CA PRO A 386 14.35 13.07 34.41
C PRO A 386 15.43 12.09 34.85
N GLU A 387 15.21 11.27 35.89
CA GLU A 387 16.19 10.26 36.32
C GLU A 387 16.45 9.17 35.26
N THR A 388 15.54 8.98 34.30
CA THR A 388 15.77 8.10 33.15
C THR A 388 17.01 8.52 32.34
N LEU A 389 17.37 9.81 32.35
CA LEU A 389 18.57 10.30 31.67
C LEU A 389 19.87 9.89 32.37
N ARG A 390 19.84 9.51 33.66
CA ARG A 390 21.05 9.05 34.38
C ARG A 390 21.57 7.72 33.84
N SER A 391 20.68 6.84 33.36
CA SER A 391 21.07 5.56 32.76
C SER A 391 21.41 5.68 31.27
N ALA A 392 20.98 6.76 30.60
CA ALA A 392 21.11 6.99 29.15
C ALA A 392 22.54 7.38 28.69
N SER A 393 23.54 6.57 29.04
CA SER A 393 24.96 6.85 28.79
C SER A 393 25.35 6.95 27.31
N ASN A 394 24.55 6.36 26.40
CA ASN A 394 24.80 6.37 24.95
C ASN A 394 24.01 7.45 24.19
N LEU A 395 23.30 8.33 24.89
CA LEU A 395 22.41 9.33 24.28
C LEU A 395 23.20 10.36 23.46
N ARG A 396 22.88 10.46 22.16
CA ARG A 396 23.52 11.39 21.21
C ARG A 396 22.59 12.54 20.83
N VAL A 397 21.30 12.26 20.72
CA VAL A 397 20.29 13.24 20.34
C VAL A 397 19.23 13.30 21.43
N LEU A 398 19.15 14.43 22.11
CA LEU A 398 18.09 14.74 23.06
C LEU A 398 17.26 15.92 22.55
N ARG A 399 15.96 15.71 22.40
CA ARG A 399 14.99 16.77 22.06
C ARG A 399 13.79 16.64 22.99
N ILE A 400 13.65 17.58 23.91
CA ILE A 400 12.50 17.69 24.80
C ILE A 400 11.88 19.06 24.57
N CYS A 401 10.66 19.07 24.03
CA CYS A 401 9.94 20.31 23.72
C CYS A 401 8.52 20.24 24.26
N ALA A 402 8.17 21.09 25.23
CA ALA A 402 6.77 21.41 25.46
C ALA A 402 6.33 22.32 24.30
N ASN A 403 5.27 21.96 23.58
CA ASN A 403 4.78 22.83 22.50
C ASN A 403 4.31 24.14 23.14
N THR A 404 5.06 25.21 22.90
CA THR A 404 4.61 26.57 23.25
C THR A 404 3.58 27.00 22.21
N PRO A 405 2.43 27.56 22.64
CA PRO A 405 1.36 27.98 21.73
C PRO A 405 1.79 29.02 20.70
#